data_AF-A0A8J6JZ88-F1
#
_entry.id   AF-A0A8J6JZ88-F1
#
_cell.length_a   1.000
_cell.length_b   1.000
_cell.length_c   1.000
_cell.angle_alpha   90.00
_cell.angle_beta   90.00
_cell.angle_gamma   90.00
#
_symmetry.space_group_name_H-M   'P 1'
#
loop_
_entity.id
_entity.type
_entity.pdbx_description
1 polymer ?
#
loop_
_entity_poly.entity_id
_entity_poly.type
_entity_poly.pdbx_seq_one_letter_code
_entity_poly.pdbx_strand_id
1 'polypeptide(L)'
;MGRAERKAEAREEIVRREQHRDRRRQISRILHKPAAERSPGERELLEGYAELVQELEKTRQRRERLRYREQEVVDGAEILQKKVLELAEAVRGAENLVIYTGAGISTAAAIPDYRGPSGVWTLLNKGRSVSTGDLSEAEPTFTHMCIARLHKAGLVQHVVSQNCDGLHLRSGLPRDATSEVHGNMYIEVCTSCSPHREYVRLFDVTERTALHKHNTGRSCHKCAEELRDSIVHFGERGKLAQPLNWVGAVKAAKAADVILCLGSSLKILKKYHCLWGMNRPSTRRPKLYIVNLQVRSKRNFSLKPSLKR
;
A
#
# COMPACT_ATOMS: atom_id res chain seq x y z
N MET A 1 37.72 28.22 18.56
CA MET A 1 37.56 28.36 17.09
C MET A 1 37.00 29.72 16.73
N GLY A 2 37.81 30.53 16.05
CA GLY A 2 37.44 31.86 15.54
C GLY A 2 36.40 31.79 14.42
N ARG A 3 35.71 32.91 14.16
CA ARG A 3 34.71 33.03 13.08
C ARG A 3 35.32 32.78 11.68
N ALA A 4 36.59 33.14 11.49
CA ALA A 4 37.32 32.94 10.24
C ALA A 4 37.64 31.46 9.99
N GLU A 5 38.11 30.73 11.00
CA GLU A 5 38.40 29.29 10.94
C GLU A 5 37.14 28.49 10.58
N ARG A 6 36.01 28.78 11.24
CA ARG A 6 34.71 28.15 10.93
C ARG A 6 34.26 28.37 9.48
N LYS A 7 34.56 29.54 8.90
CA LYS A 7 34.19 29.87 7.51
C LYS A 7 35.12 29.17 6.50
N ALA A 8 36.39 28.95 6.86
CA ALA A 8 37.33 28.19 6.05
C ALA A 8 36.99 26.69 6.03
N GLU A 9 36.73 26.09 7.20
CA GLU A 9 36.27 24.70 7.29
C GLU A 9 34.99 24.45 6.51
N ALA A 10 33.99 25.35 6.64
CA ALA A 10 32.75 25.23 5.88
C ALA A 10 32.98 25.30 4.35
N ARG A 11 33.93 26.11 3.88
CA ARG A 11 34.30 26.18 2.45
C ARG A 11 35.00 24.91 1.99
N GLU A 12 35.94 24.38 2.77
CA GLU A 12 36.59 23.10 2.45
C GLU A 12 35.59 21.95 2.40
N GLU A 13 34.64 21.91 3.33
CA GLU A 13 33.59 20.90 3.34
C GLU A 13 32.72 20.95 2.07
N ILE A 14 32.37 22.17 1.62
CA ILE A 14 31.65 22.37 0.35
C ILE A 14 32.46 21.82 -0.83
N VAL A 15 33.74 22.17 -0.94
CA VAL A 15 34.61 21.72 -2.04
C VAL A 15 34.76 20.20 -2.03
N ARG A 16 34.97 19.57 -0.86
CA ARG A 16 35.04 18.09 -0.75
C ARG A 16 33.73 17.43 -1.17
N ARG A 17 32.57 18.00 -0.81
CA ARG A 17 31.25 17.50 -1.22
C ARG A 17 31.05 17.62 -2.74
N GLU A 18 31.50 18.70 -3.36
CA GLU A 18 31.45 18.88 -4.81
C GLU A 18 32.32 17.87 -5.54
N GLN A 19 33.58 17.71 -5.12
CA GLN A 19 34.51 16.72 -5.68
C GLN A 19 33.96 15.29 -5.56
N HIS A 20 33.39 14.94 -4.41
CA HIS A 20 32.75 13.63 -4.22
C HIS A 20 31.54 13.44 -5.15
N ARG A 21 30.71 14.48 -5.33
CA ARG A 21 29.56 14.45 -6.24
C ARG A 21 29.99 14.26 -7.70
N ASP A 22 31.04 14.95 -8.13
CA ASP A 22 31.55 14.83 -9.50
C ASP A 22 32.22 13.49 -9.74
N ARG A 23 32.99 12.97 -8.77
CA ARG A 23 33.54 11.62 -8.84
C ARG A 23 32.43 10.57 -8.95
N ARG A 24 31.39 10.70 -8.13
CA ARG A 24 30.21 9.82 -8.19
C ARG A 24 29.53 9.87 -9.56
N ARG A 25 29.41 11.05 -10.18
CA ARG A 25 28.86 11.20 -11.54
C ARG A 25 29.75 10.52 -12.58
N GLN A 26 31.07 10.69 -12.50
CA GLN A 26 32.03 10.08 -13.41
C GLN A 26 31.97 8.55 -13.34
N ILE A 27 32.08 7.97 -12.14
CA ILE A 27 31.98 6.51 -11.94
C ILE A 27 30.61 6.00 -12.40
N SER A 28 29.53 6.70 -12.07
CA SER A 28 28.20 6.36 -12.55
C SER A 28 28.14 6.30 -14.08
N ARG A 29 28.74 7.25 -14.82
CA ARG A 29 28.78 7.21 -16.29
C ARG A 29 29.55 6.00 -16.81
N ILE A 30 30.69 5.66 -16.21
CA ILE A 30 31.49 4.48 -16.59
C ILE A 30 30.68 3.19 -16.36
N LEU A 31 29.96 3.08 -15.24
CA LEU A 31 29.15 1.90 -14.93
C LEU A 31 27.93 1.70 -15.85
N HIS A 32 27.53 2.72 -16.62
CA HIS A 32 26.51 2.56 -17.67
C HIS A 32 27.06 1.88 -18.93
N LYS A 33 28.39 1.92 -19.15
CA LYS A 33 29.03 1.21 -20.26
C LYS A 33 29.09 -0.29 -19.99
N PRO A 34 28.85 -1.16 -20.99
CA PRO A 34 29.17 -2.58 -20.92
C PRO A 34 30.62 -2.81 -20.48
N ALA A 35 30.88 -3.86 -19.70
CA ALA A 35 32.22 -4.11 -19.15
C ALA A 35 33.29 -4.26 -20.25
N ALA A 36 32.91 -4.80 -21.42
CA ALA A 36 33.78 -4.97 -22.57
C ALA A 36 34.19 -3.64 -23.24
N GLU A 37 33.43 -2.57 -23.07
CA GLU A 37 33.65 -1.26 -23.73
C GLU A 37 34.44 -0.27 -22.85
N ARG A 38 34.87 -0.69 -21.65
CA ARG A 38 35.57 0.17 -20.69
C ARG A 38 37.07 0.24 -21.02
N SER A 39 37.59 1.46 -21.11
CA SER A 39 39.03 1.67 -21.33
C SER A 39 39.86 1.15 -20.14
N PRO A 40 41.17 0.89 -20.31
CA PRO A 40 42.04 0.49 -19.20
C PRO A 40 42.02 1.50 -18.04
N GLY A 41 42.10 2.80 -18.32
CA GLY A 41 42.04 3.85 -17.29
C GLY A 41 40.67 3.96 -16.60
N GLU A 42 39.58 3.60 -17.28
CA GLU A 42 38.27 3.49 -16.63
C GLU A 42 38.22 2.31 -15.65
N ARG A 43 38.86 1.18 -15.95
CA ARG A 43 38.92 0.02 -15.05
C ARG A 43 39.75 0.32 -13.80
N GLU A 44 40.92 0.93 -13.98
CA GLU A 44 41.77 1.37 -12.88
C GLU A 44 41.04 2.37 -11.96
N LEU A 45 40.29 3.32 -12.54
CA LEU A 45 39.48 4.24 -11.77
C LEU A 45 38.36 3.54 -10.99
N LEU A 46 37.72 2.51 -11.55
CA LEU A 46 36.72 1.73 -10.82
C LEU A 46 37.34 0.96 -9.65
N GLU A 47 38.52 0.38 -9.84
CA GLU A 47 39.28 -0.33 -8.79
C GLU A 47 39.70 0.61 -7.65
N GLY A 48 40.22 1.79 -7.98
CA GLY A 48 40.62 2.80 -7.00
C GLY A 48 39.46 3.39 -6.19
N TYR A 49 38.22 3.17 -6.62
CA TYR A 49 37.00 3.61 -5.92
C TYR A 49 36.01 2.46 -5.69
N ALA A 50 36.51 1.26 -5.36
CA ALA A 50 35.72 0.04 -5.21
C ALA A 50 34.49 0.19 -4.28
N GLU A 51 34.62 0.89 -3.15
CA GLU A 51 33.50 1.11 -2.23
C GLU A 51 32.36 1.92 -2.87
N LEU A 52 32.72 3.00 -3.58
CA LEU A 52 31.76 3.86 -4.28
C LEU A 52 31.11 3.12 -5.46
N VAL A 53 31.87 2.26 -6.15
CA VAL A 53 31.33 1.36 -7.19
C VAL A 53 30.30 0.41 -6.60
N GLN A 54 30.63 -0.29 -5.51
CA GLN A 54 29.69 -1.20 -4.84
C GLN A 54 28.41 -0.47 -4.37
N GLU A 55 28.53 0.75 -3.84
CA GLU A 55 27.38 1.56 -3.42
C GLU A 55 26.47 1.92 -4.61
N LEU A 56 27.07 2.35 -5.73
CA LEU A 56 26.37 2.71 -6.95
C LEU A 56 25.68 1.50 -7.60
N GLU A 57 26.36 0.34 -7.64
CA GLU A 57 25.78 -0.90 -8.15
C GLU A 57 24.63 -1.40 -7.27
N LYS A 58 24.77 -1.38 -5.94
CA LYS A 58 23.67 -1.68 -5.00
C LYS A 58 22.48 -0.76 -5.25
N THR A 59 22.73 0.53 -5.47
CA THR A 59 21.69 1.52 -5.77
C THR A 59 21.02 1.23 -7.12
N ARG A 60 21.79 0.91 -8.16
CA ARG A 60 21.29 0.54 -9.49
C ARG A 60 20.43 -0.72 -9.43
N GLN A 61 20.93 -1.80 -8.84
CA GLN A 61 20.17 -3.04 -8.65
C GLN A 61 18.89 -2.81 -7.86
N ARG A 62 18.92 -1.96 -6.82
CA ARG A 62 17.72 -1.58 -6.06
C ARG A 62 16.72 -0.85 -6.95
N ARG A 63 17.16 0.08 -7.80
CA ARG A 63 16.30 0.81 -8.76
C ARG A 63 15.71 -0.13 -9.81
N GLU A 64 16.49 -1.03 -10.40
CA GLU A 64 16.02 -2.02 -11.36
C GLU A 64 14.96 -2.94 -10.74
N ARG A 65 15.20 -3.43 -9.51
CA ARG A 65 14.20 -4.22 -8.76
C ARG A 65 12.93 -3.43 -8.46
N LEU A 66 13.02 -2.11 -8.22
CA LEU A 66 11.85 -1.27 -8.00
C LEU A 66 11.05 -1.10 -9.29
N ARG A 67 11.71 -0.79 -10.41
CA ARG A 67 11.07 -0.68 -11.73
C ARG A 67 10.38 -1.97 -12.13
N TYR A 68 11.05 -3.12 -11.98
CA TYR A 68 10.46 -4.42 -12.27
C TYR A 68 9.20 -4.71 -11.45
N ARG A 69 9.12 -4.21 -10.20
CA ARG A 69 7.94 -4.37 -9.34
C ARG A 69 6.80 -3.40 -9.65
N GLU A 70 7.06 -2.37 -10.45
CA GLU A 70 6.05 -1.41 -10.90
C GLU A 70 5.45 -1.83 -12.25
N GLN A 71 6.10 -2.74 -12.96
CA GLN A 71 5.57 -3.34 -14.19
C GLN A 71 4.32 -4.16 -13.90
N GLU A 72 3.33 -4.00 -14.78
CA GLU A 72 2.14 -4.83 -14.83
C GLU A 72 2.43 -6.10 -15.62
N VAL A 73 1.98 -7.23 -15.09
CA VAL A 73 2.10 -8.54 -15.72
C VAL A 73 0.71 -9.14 -15.84
N VAL A 74 0.39 -9.58 -17.06
CA VAL A 74 -0.85 -10.27 -17.39
C VAL A 74 -0.48 -11.72 -17.69
N ASP A 75 -1.11 -12.65 -16.98
CA ASP A 75 -0.97 -14.06 -17.28
C ASP A 75 -1.64 -14.38 -18.63
N GLY A 76 -1.04 -15.29 -19.41
CA GLY A 76 -1.70 -15.84 -20.60
C GLY A 76 -3.03 -16.53 -20.25
N ALA A 77 -3.97 -16.59 -21.19
CA ALA A 77 -5.34 -17.04 -20.94
C ALA A 77 -5.44 -18.42 -20.26
N GLU A 78 -4.65 -19.41 -20.72
CA GLU A 78 -4.62 -20.76 -20.13
C GLU A 78 -4.12 -20.75 -18.68
N ILE A 79 -3.06 -19.99 -18.41
CA ILE A 79 -2.48 -19.85 -17.07
C ILE A 79 -3.48 -19.17 -16.14
N LEU A 80 -4.11 -18.10 -16.62
CA LEU A 80 -5.13 -17.37 -15.88
C LEU A 80 -6.30 -18.28 -15.53
N GLN A 81 -6.84 -19.01 -16.51
CA GLN A 81 -7.95 -19.94 -16.29
C GLN A 81 -7.60 -21.00 -15.24
N LYS A 82 -6.42 -21.61 -15.33
CA LYS A 82 -5.94 -22.57 -14.33
C LYS A 82 -5.87 -21.95 -12.92
N LYS A 83 -5.27 -20.77 -12.78
CA LYS A 83 -5.15 -20.07 -11.50
C LYS A 83 -6.51 -19.67 -10.93
N VAL A 84 -7.46 -19.29 -11.77
CA VAL A 84 -8.83 -18.96 -11.35
C VAL A 84 -9.55 -20.20 -10.83
N LEU A 85 -9.40 -21.36 -11.47
CA LEU A 85 -9.95 -22.63 -10.97
C LEU A 85 -9.32 -23.02 -9.63
N GLU A 86 -8.00 -22.91 -9.49
CA GLU A 86 -7.30 -23.14 -8.21
C GLU A 86 -7.81 -22.21 -7.11
N LEU A 87 -8.05 -20.93 -7.44
CA LEU A 87 -8.61 -19.96 -6.50
C LEU A 87 -10.06 -20.29 -6.13
N ALA A 88 -10.88 -20.72 -7.10
CA ALA A 88 -12.27 -21.09 -6.85
C ALA A 88 -12.37 -22.28 -5.88
N GLU A 89 -11.52 -23.30 -6.05
CA GLU A 89 -11.44 -24.43 -5.12
C GLU A 89 -10.93 -23.99 -3.74
N ALA A 90 -9.96 -23.06 -3.68
CA ALA A 90 -9.49 -22.51 -2.41
C ALA A 90 -10.59 -21.72 -1.67
N VAL A 91 -11.43 -20.97 -2.39
CA VAL A 91 -12.57 -20.24 -1.81
C VAL A 91 -13.63 -21.24 -1.32
N ARG A 92 -13.94 -22.27 -2.11
CA ARG A 92 -14.92 -23.29 -1.73
C ARG A 92 -14.50 -24.11 -0.51
N GLY A 93 -13.20 -24.42 -0.41
CA GLY A 93 -12.65 -25.22 0.68
C GLY A 93 -12.22 -24.42 1.91
N ALA A 94 -12.39 -23.10 1.94
CA ALA A 94 -12.04 -22.28 3.09
C ALA A 94 -13.12 -22.36 4.17
N GLU A 95 -12.73 -22.62 5.41
CA GLU A 95 -13.64 -22.49 6.57
C GLU A 95 -13.78 -21.02 6.98
N ASN A 96 -12.69 -20.25 6.87
CA ASN A 96 -12.60 -18.86 7.31
C ASN A 96 -11.78 -18.04 6.29
N LEU A 97 -12.42 -17.67 5.18
CA LEU A 97 -11.87 -16.78 4.18
C LEU A 97 -11.97 -15.31 4.60
N VAL A 98 -10.82 -14.64 4.59
CA VAL A 98 -10.73 -13.18 4.76
C VAL A 98 -10.18 -12.53 3.49
N ILE A 99 -10.86 -11.49 3.00
CA ILE A 99 -10.43 -10.75 1.81
C ILE A 99 -9.77 -9.43 2.18
N TYR A 100 -8.59 -9.16 1.62
CA TYR A 100 -7.85 -7.90 1.76
C TYR A 100 -7.91 -7.11 0.46
N THR A 101 -8.48 -5.91 0.51
CA THR A 101 -8.64 -5.07 -0.69
C THR A 101 -7.73 -3.84 -0.67
N GLY A 102 -7.41 -3.34 -1.85
CA GLY A 102 -6.73 -2.07 -2.07
C GLY A 102 -7.27 -1.36 -3.30
N ALA A 103 -6.72 -0.18 -3.60
CA ALA A 103 -7.29 0.74 -4.58
C ALA A 103 -7.42 0.16 -6.00
N GLY A 104 -6.67 -0.90 -6.32
CA GLY A 104 -6.75 -1.59 -7.60
C GLY A 104 -8.11 -2.24 -7.91
N ILE A 105 -8.98 -2.45 -6.91
CA ILE A 105 -10.36 -2.94 -7.18
C ILE A 105 -11.34 -1.82 -7.54
N SER A 106 -10.94 -0.56 -7.34
CA SER A 106 -11.76 0.63 -7.58
C SER A 106 -11.38 1.37 -8.87
N THR A 107 -10.30 0.94 -9.55
CA THR A 107 -9.83 1.57 -10.81
C THR A 107 -10.86 1.50 -11.93
N ALA A 108 -11.65 0.42 -12.00
CA ALA A 108 -12.74 0.29 -12.96
C ALA A 108 -13.94 1.23 -12.69
N ALA A 109 -14.01 1.83 -11.49
CA ALA A 109 -14.98 2.88 -11.15
C ALA A 109 -14.40 4.30 -11.35
N ALA A 110 -13.38 4.44 -12.21
CA ALA A 110 -12.66 5.69 -12.45
C ALA A 110 -11.97 6.32 -11.21
N ILE A 111 -11.86 5.57 -10.11
CA ILE A 111 -11.08 5.99 -8.93
C ILE A 111 -9.62 5.60 -9.17
N PRO A 112 -8.66 6.54 -9.29
CA PRO A 112 -7.28 6.19 -9.55
C PRO A 112 -6.71 5.40 -8.37
N ASP A 113 -5.87 4.41 -8.67
CA ASP A 113 -5.08 3.77 -7.63
C ASP A 113 -3.97 4.72 -7.13
N TYR A 114 -3.18 4.24 -6.18
CA TYR A 114 -2.09 5.02 -5.63
C TYR A 114 -0.76 4.83 -6.36
N ARG A 115 -0.51 3.66 -6.95
CA ARG A 115 0.85 3.18 -7.30
C ARG A 115 0.97 2.46 -8.64
N GLY A 116 -0.12 2.27 -9.36
CA GLY A 116 -0.14 1.81 -10.74
C GLY A 116 0.50 2.82 -11.68
N PRO A 117 0.54 2.54 -12.99
CA PRO A 117 1.15 3.41 -14.01
C PRO A 117 0.60 4.84 -13.99
N SER A 118 -0.70 4.97 -13.72
CA SER A 118 -1.45 6.23 -13.60
C SER A 118 -1.87 6.54 -12.15
N GLY A 119 -1.27 5.86 -11.17
CA GLY A 119 -1.61 6.06 -9.77
C GLY A 119 -1.20 7.41 -9.22
N VAL A 120 -1.89 7.88 -8.18
CA VAL A 120 -1.69 9.21 -7.58
C VAL A 120 -0.22 9.50 -7.26
N TRP A 121 0.47 8.61 -6.55
CA TRP A 121 1.89 8.80 -6.21
C TRP A 121 2.81 8.68 -7.43
N THR A 122 2.44 7.84 -8.41
CA THR A 122 3.22 7.68 -9.64
C THR A 122 3.20 8.96 -10.47
N LEU A 123 2.05 9.63 -10.56
CA LEU A 123 1.89 10.89 -11.28
C LEU A 123 2.53 12.06 -10.53
N LEU A 124 2.32 12.17 -9.21
CA LEU A 124 2.95 13.20 -8.38
C LEU A 124 4.48 13.11 -8.43
N ASN A 125 5.06 11.90 -8.36
CA ASN A 125 6.52 11.71 -8.49
C ASN A 125 7.06 12.10 -9.88
N LYS A 126 6.20 12.12 -10.91
CA LYS A 126 6.53 12.57 -12.27
C LYS A 126 6.22 14.07 -12.49
N GLY A 127 5.82 14.80 -11.44
CA GLY A 127 5.44 16.21 -11.53
C GLY A 127 4.13 16.45 -12.30
N ARG A 128 3.27 15.43 -12.41
CA ARG A 128 1.97 15.53 -13.09
C ARG A 128 0.85 15.75 -12.09
N SER A 129 -0.13 16.57 -12.45
CA SER A 129 -1.38 16.69 -11.70
C SER A 129 -2.24 15.43 -11.88
N VAL A 130 -3.03 15.14 -10.86
CA VAL A 130 -4.04 14.08 -10.90
C VAL A 130 -5.39 14.79 -10.95
N SER A 131 -6.13 14.62 -12.04
CA SER A 131 -7.55 14.97 -12.08
C SER A 131 -8.32 13.75 -11.61
N THR A 132 -8.89 13.84 -10.41
CA THR A 132 -9.91 12.91 -9.95
C THR A 132 -11.25 13.49 -10.38
N GLY A 133 -12.08 12.70 -11.07
CA GLY A 133 -13.49 13.03 -11.25
C GLY A 133 -14.20 13.11 -9.89
N ASP A 134 -15.47 13.47 -9.89
CA ASP A 134 -16.27 13.45 -8.66
C ASP A 134 -16.39 12.00 -8.15
N LEU A 135 -15.73 11.73 -7.02
CA LEU A 135 -15.72 10.40 -6.40
C LEU A 135 -17.08 10.00 -5.84
N SER A 136 -18.01 10.96 -5.67
CA SER A 136 -19.37 10.68 -5.20
C SER A 136 -20.20 9.91 -6.22
N GLU A 137 -19.93 10.09 -7.51
CA GLU A 137 -20.60 9.41 -8.61
C GLU A 137 -20.09 7.98 -8.84
N ALA A 138 -18.95 7.61 -8.26
CA ALA A 138 -18.36 6.30 -8.47
C ALA A 138 -19.27 5.18 -7.94
N GLU A 139 -19.56 4.16 -8.74
CA GLU A 139 -20.35 3.01 -8.33
C GLU A 139 -19.48 1.82 -7.90
N PRO A 140 -19.96 0.93 -7.01
CA PRO A 140 -19.25 -0.30 -6.68
C PRO A 140 -18.92 -1.14 -7.92
N THR A 141 -17.65 -1.47 -8.11
CA THR A 141 -17.23 -2.29 -9.25
C THR A 141 -17.78 -3.72 -9.16
N PHE A 142 -17.70 -4.47 -10.26
CA PHE A 142 -18.05 -5.89 -10.28
C PHE A 142 -17.36 -6.70 -9.16
N THR A 143 -16.11 -6.38 -8.84
CA THR A 143 -15.38 -7.01 -7.72
C THR A 143 -16.03 -6.72 -6.36
N HIS A 144 -16.47 -5.48 -6.11
CA HIS A 144 -17.18 -5.14 -4.87
C HIS A 144 -18.49 -5.94 -4.76
N MET A 145 -19.26 -5.98 -5.85
CA MET A 145 -20.53 -6.71 -5.89
C MET A 145 -20.34 -8.22 -5.71
N CYS A 146 -19.27 -8.79 -6.28
CA CYS A 146 -18.91 -10.19 -6.06
C CYS A 146 -18.57 -10.47 -4.59
N ILE A 147 -17.77 -9.61 -3.95
CA ILE A 147 -17.40 -9.74 -2.53
C ILE A 147 -18.66 -9.68 -1.65
N ALA A 148 -19.56 -8.72 -1.89
CA ALA A 148 -20.83 -8.62 -1.16
C ALA A 148 -21.68 -9.89 -1.34
N ARG A 149 -21.73 -10.44 -2.57
CA ARG A 149 -22.48 -11.68 -2.85
C ARG A 149 -21.88 -12.92 -2.19
N LEU A 150 -20.54 -13.01 -2.14
CA LEU A 150 -19.82 -14.09 -1.47
C LEU A 150 -19.99 -14.04 0.05
N HIS A 151 -19.95 -12.84 0.64
CA HIS A 151 -20.28 -12.65 2.05
C HIS A 151 -21.73 -13.07 2.35
N LYS A 152 -22.69 -12.63 1.53
CA LYS A 152 -24.10 -13.04 1.66
C LYS A 152 -24.29 -14.56 1.52
N ALA A 153 -23.40 -15.24 0.79
CA ALA A 153 -23.39 -16.70 0.66
C ALA A 153 -22.68 -17.43 1.82
N GLY A 154 -22.12 -16.71 2.80
CA GLY A 154 -21.34 -17.30 3.89
C GLY A 154 -19.93 -17.78 3.48
N LEU A 155 -19.46 -17.45 2.28
CA LEU A 155 -18.15 -17.88 1.77
C LEU A 155 -17.02 -16.94 2.17
N VAL A 156 -17.33 -15.70 2.53
CA VAL A 156 -16.36 -14.69 2.99
C VAL A 156 -16.81 -14.23 4.37
N GLN A 157 -15.95 -14.38 5.37
CA GLN A 157 -16.29 -14.05 6.76
C GLN A 157 -15.99 -12.59 7.07
N HIS A 158 -15.00 -11.99 6.41
CA HIS A 158 -14.60 -10.61 6.68
C HIS A 158 -13.82 -9.97 5.53
N VAL A 159 -13.95 -8.65 5.40
CA VAL A 159 -13.18 -7.84 4.45
C VAL A 159 -12.36 -6.81 5.20
N VAL A 160 -11.05 -6.78 4.93
CA VAL A 160 -10.15 -5.72 5.43
C VAL A 160 -9.72 -4.86 4.26
N SER A 161 -10.26 -3.64 4.20
CA SER A 161 -10.03 -2.69 3.12
C SER A 161 -9.04 -1.60 3.50
N GLN A 162 -8.11 -1.30 2.60
CA GLN A 162 -7.26 -0.10 2.66
C GLN A 162 -7.86 1.10 1.93
N ASN A 163 -9.02 0.94 1.29
CA ASN A 163 -9.67 1.98 0.51
C ASN A 163 -10.49 2.88 1.42
N CYS A 164 -10.51 4.17 1.09
CA CYS A 164 -11.34 5.16 1.78
C CYS A 164 -12.56 5.58 0.93
N ASP A 165 -12.78 4.94 -0.22
CA ASP A 165 -13.80 5.30 -1.22
C ASP A 165 -15.24 4.95 -0.82
N GLY A 166 -15.43 4.19 0.27
CA GLY A 166 -16.74 3.77 0.76
C GLY A 166 -17.50 2.79 -0.12
N LEU A 167 -16.90 2.29 -1.22
CA LEU A 167 -17.59 1.45 -2.19
C LEU A 167 -17.99 0.08 -1.63
N HIS A 168 -17.26 -0.44 -0.64
CA HIS A 168 -17.68 -1.67 0.06
C HIS A 168 -19.02 -1.49 0.77
N LEU A 169 -19.21 -0.41 1.54
CA LEU A 169 -20.48 -0.14 2.21
C LEU A 169 -21.60 0.10 1.20
N ARG A 170 -21.30 0.87 0.14
CA ARG A 170 -22.26 1.16 -0.94
C ARG A 170 -22.62 -0.08 -1.77
N SER A 171 -21.78 -1.12 -1.79
CA SER A 171 -22.10 -2.42 -2.41
C SER A 171 -23.10 -3.27 -1.61
N GLY A 172 -23.45 -2.83 -0.39
CA GLY A 172 -24.31 -3.57 0.54
C GLY A 172 -23.55 -4.54 1.46
N LEU A 173 -22.22 -4.47 1.49
CA LEU A 173 -21.43 -5.24 2.45
C LEU A 173 -21.66 -4.68 3.88
N PRO A 174 -22.04 -5.53 4.86
CA PRO A 174 -22.31 -5.06 6.21
C PRO A 174 -21.09 -4.42 6.90
N ARG A 175 -21.35 -3.42 7.76
CA ARG A 175 -20.30 -2.69 8.48
C ARG A 175 -19.53 -3.57 9.46
N ASP A 176 -20.20 -4.51 10.10
CA ASP A 176 -19.58 -5.48 11.02
C ASP A 176 -18.68 -6.49 10.31
N ALA A 177 -18.96 -6.78 9.04
CA ALA A 177 -18.15 -7.64 8.17
C ALA A 177 -16.99 -6.91 7.46
N THR A 178 -16.86 -5.60 7.66
CA THR A 178 -15.88 -4.75 6.96
C THR A 178 -15.01 -3.98 7.93
N SER A 179 -13.71 -3.96 7.70
CA SER A 179 -12.76 -3.10 8.42
C SER A 179 -12.02 -2.19 7.45
N GLU A 180 -12.23 -0.88 7.59
CA GLU A 180 -11.66 0.14 6.71
C GLU A 180 -10.44 0.76 7.39
N VAL A 181 -9.28 0.14 7.19
CA VAL A 181 -8.10 0.38 8.04
C VAL A 181 -7.45 1.75 7.83
N HIS A 182 -7.87 2.48 6.81
CA HIS A 182 -7.41 3.84 6.51
C HIS A 182 -8.54 4.89 6.63
N GLY A 183 -9.70 4.50 7.15
CA GLY A 183 -10.89 5.35 7.20
C GLY A 183 -11.78 5.24 5.97
N ASN A 184 -12.82 6.07 5.95
CA ASN A 184 -13.83 6.13 4.91
C ASN A 184 -14.29 7.58 4.73
N MET A 185 -14.28 8.08 3.49
CA MET A 185 -14.65 9.46 3.15
C MET A 185 -16.13 9.79 3.41
N TYR A 186 -16.95 8.79 3.72
CA TYR A 186 -18.36 8.97 4.08
C TYR A 186 -18.61 8.80 5.59
N ILE A 187 -17.56 8.63 6.40
CA ILE A 187 -17.68 8.40 7.85
C ILE A 187 -16.94 9.49 8.61
N GLU A 188 -17.69 10.21 9.43
CA GLU A 188 -17.19 11.13 10.45
C GLU A 188 -17.49 10.59 11.85
N VAL A 189 -16.66 10.95 12.82
CA VAL A 189 -16.61 10.35 14.14
C VAL A 189 -16.59 11.43 15.21
N CYS A 190 -17.42 11.25 16.24
CA CYS A 190 -17.27 11.99 17.49
C CYS A 190 -16.30 11.25 18.41
N THR A 191 -15.15 11.87 18.68
CA THR A 191 -14.12 11.34 19.59
C THR A 191 -14.36 11.71 21.06
N SER A 192 -15.29 12.62 21.34
CA SER A 192 -15.58 13.08 22.71
C SER A 192 -16.61 12.20 23.42
N CYS A 193 -17.43 11.47 22.67
CA CYS A 193 -18.36 10.49 23.24
C CYS A 193 -17.64 9.20 23.65
N SER A 194 -18.11 8.53 24.71
CA SER A 194 -17.68 7.17 25.07
C SER A 194 -18.88 6.21 25.09
N PRO A 195 -18.92 5.16 24.24
CA PRO A 195 -17.98 4.91 23.14
C PRO A 195 -18.04 6.00 22.05
N HIS A 196 -17.00 6.07 21.23
CA HIS A 196 -16.99 6.97 20.06
C HIS A 196 -18.23 6.71 19.19
N ARG A 197 -18.80 7.77 18.61
CA ARG A 197 -19.97 7.68 17.74
C ARG A 197 -19.58 7.91 16.30
N GLU A 198 -19.95 6.98 15.43
CA GLU A 198 -19.71 7.05 13.99
C GLU A 198 -20.98 7.50 13.27
N TYR A 199 -20.83 8.40 12.31
CA TYR A 199 -21.90 8.92 11.47
C TYR A 199 -21.57 8.58 10.02
N VAL A 200 -22.39 7.72 9.42
CA VAL A 200 -22.30 7.41 7.99
C VAL A 200 -23.13 8.44 7.24
N ARG A 201 -22.53 9.09 6.23
CA ARG A 201 -23.13 10.14 5.42
C ARG A 201 -23.32 9.69 3.97
N LEU A 202 -24.15 10.42 3.25
CA LEU A 202 -24.38 10.23 1.81
C LEU A 202 -23.46 11.12 0.95
N PHE A 203 -22.61 11.92 1.59
CA PHE A 203 -21.71 12.89 0.96
C PHE A 203 -20.30 12.71 1.52
N ASP A 204 -19.32 13.25 0.79
CA ASP A 204 -17.92 13.30 1.21
C ASP A 204 -17.75 14.20 2.45
N VAL A 205 -17.36 13.61 3.58
CA VAL A 205 -17.15 14.33 4.83
C VAL A 205 -15.81 15.07 4.88
N THR A 206 -14.93 14.82 3.91
CA THR A 206 -13.54 15.32 3.86
C THR A 206 -13.39 16.67 3.17
N GLU A 207 -14.47 17.25 2.63
CA GLU A 207 -14.49 18.51 1.87
C GLU A 207 -13.83 19.71 2.61
N ARG A 208 -13.85 19.71 3.96
CA ARG A 208 -13.29 20.78 4.83
C ARG A 208 -12.02 20.34 5.57
N THR A 209 -11.56 19.13 5.30
CA THR A 209 -10.45 18.50 6.01
C THR A 209 -9.17 18.62 5.19
N ALA A 210 -8.04 18.45 5.85
CA ALA A 210 -6.74 18.48 5.20
C ALA A 210 -5.74 17.60 5.96
N LEU A 211 -4.53 17.49 5.44
CA LEU A 211 -3.44 16.79 6.11
C LEU A 211 -3.31 17.28 7.57
N HIS A 212 -3.48 16.36 8.52
CA HIS A 212 -3.47 16.61 9.97
C HIS A 212 -4.57 17.54 10.52
N LYS A 213 -5.56 17.90 9.70
CA LYS A 213 -6.73 18.70 10.08
C LYS A 213 -8.00 17.92 9.82
N HIS A 214 -8.54 17.29 10.85
CA HIS A 214 -9.66 16.36 10.70
C HIS A 214 -11.04 16.97 10.99
N ASN A 215 -11.08 18.19 11.50
CA ASN A 215 -12.32 18.84 11.91
C ASN A 215 -13.21 19.09 10.69
N THR A 216 -14.43 18.54 10.75
CA THR A 216 -15.39 18.57 9.63
C THR A 216 -16.27 19.82 9.60
N GLY A 217 -16.25 20.63 10.67
CA GLY A 217 -17.16 21.76 10.83
C GLY A 217 -18.60 21.37 11.20
N ARG A 218 -18.87 20.09 11.49
CA ARG A 218 -20.19 19.59 11.90
C ARG A 218 -20.18 19.15 13.36
N SER A 219 -21.31 19.27 14.04
CA SER A 219 -21.43 18.95 15.48
C SER A 219 -22.07 17.59 15.75
N CYS A 220 -21.60 16.93 16.80
CA CYS A 220 -22.18 15.70 17.33
C CYS A 220 -23.59 15.97 17.89
N HIS A 221 -24.61 15.22 17.44
CA HIS A 221 -25.98 15.36 17.97
C HIS A 221 -26.14 15.00 19.46
N LYS A 222 -25.12 14.39 20.08
CA LYS A 222 -25.18 13.91 21.46
C LYS A 222 -24.46 14.83 22.45
N CYS A 223 -23.30 15.35 22.07
CA CYS A 223 -22.46 16.16 22.97
C CYS A 223 -22.07 17.52 22.39
N ALA A 224 -22.59 17.90 21.22
CA ALA A 224 -22.32 19.14 20.48
C ALA A 224 -20.87 19.38 20.03
N GLU A 225 -19.90 18.62 20.55
CA GLU A 225 -18.50 18.63 20.12
C GLU A 225 -18.34 18.39 18.61
N GLU A 226 -17.30 18.97 18.05
CA GLU A 226 -17.02 18.92 16.62
C GLU A 226 -16.65 17.50 16.16
N LEU A 227 -17.23 17.08 15.04
CA LEU A 227 -16.98 15.80 14.39
C LEU A 227 -15.68 15.85 13.60
N ARG A 228 -14.99 14.70 13.55
CA ARG A 228 -13.73 14.51 12.83
C ARG A 228 -13.92 13.50 11.71
N ASP A 229 -13.27 13.66 10.56
CA ASP A 229 -13.25 12.58 9.57
C ASP A 229 -12.53 11.34 10.12
N SER A 230 -12.76 10.19 9.47
CA SER A 230 -12.14 8.92 9.84
C SER A 230 -10.83 8.62 9.10
N ILE A 231 -10.36 9.50 8.22
CA ILE A 231 -9.21 9.26 7.34
C ILE A 231 -7.92 9.19 8.16
N VAL A 232 -7.11 8.17 7.87
CA VAL A 232 -5.81 7.98 8.53
C VAL A 232 -4.69 8.51 7.64
N HIS A 233 -4.12 9.66 7.97
CA HIS A 233 -2.94 10.15 7.25
C HIS A 233 -1.66 9.42 7.65
N PHE A 234 -0.63 9.56 6.83
CA PHE A 234 0.71 9.05 7.15
C PHE A 234 1.21 9.65 8.46
N GLY A 235 1.66 8.78 9.37
CA GLY A 235 2.18 9.18 10.69
C GLY A 235 1.13 9.22 11.80
N GLU A 236 -0.16 9.04 11.51
CA GLU A 236 -1.25 9.21 12.49
C GLU A 236 -1.74 7.94 13.16
N ARG A 237 -0.89 6.92 13.23
CA ARG A 237 -1.26 5.64 13.85
C ARG A 237 -1.72 5.85 15.31
N GLY A 238 -2.98 5.51 15.59
CA GLY A 238 -3.52 5.42 16.96
C GLY A 238 -4.19 6.67 17.53
N LYS A 239 -4.48 7.72 16.74
CA LYS A 239 -5.14 8.95 17.24
C LYS A 239 -6.67 8.85 17.37
N LEU A 240 -7.33 8.09 16.50
CA LEU A 240 -8.72 7.66 16.67
C LEU A 240 -8.70 6.29 17.36
N ALA A 241 -9.80 5.88 18.00
CA ALA A 241 -9.97 4.47 18.36
C ALA A 241 -9.62 3.66 17.10
N GLN A 242 -8.57 2.84 17.25
CA GLN A 242 -7.85 2.14 16.18
C GLN A 242 -8.79 1.67 15.06
N PRO A 243 -8.31 1.63 13.79
CA PRO A 243 -9.07 1.86 12.55
C PRO A 243 -10.49 1.31 12.51
N LEU A 244 -11.39 1.86 11.69
CA LEU A 244 -12.79 1.43 11.64
C LEU A 244 -12.93 -0.11 11.65
N ASN A 245 -13.62 -0.61 12.69
CA ASN A 245 -13.79 -2.02 12.99
C ASN A 245 -12.46 -2.82 13.12
N TRP A 246 -11.42 -2.27 13.76
CA TRP A 246 -10.12 -2.93 13.96
C TRP A 246 -10.22 -4.25 14.72
N VAL A 247 -11.09 -4.31 15.74
CA VAL A 247 -11.34 -5.52 16.52
C VAL A 247 -11.87 -6.63 15.62
N GLY A 248 -12.78 -6.32 14.69
CA GLY A 248 -13.27 -7.24 13.67
C GLY A 248 -12.14 -7.76 12.78
N ALA A 249 -11.28 -6.88 12.25
CA ALA A 249 -10.14 -7.28 11.43
C ALA A 249 -9.21 -8.25 12.14
N VAL A 250 -8.86 -7.97 13.40
CA VAL A 250 -7.96 -8.83 14.19
C VAL A 250 -8.63 -10.17 14.52
N LYS A 251 -9.91 -10.16 14.88
CA LYS A 251 -10.68 -11.39 15.16
C LYS A 251 -10.76 -12.27 13.92
N ALA A 252 -11.12 -11.71 12.77
CA ALA A 252 -11.22 -12.42 11.50
C ALA A 252 -9.85 -12.96 11.05
N ALA A 253 -8.80 -12.14 11.10
CA ALA A 253 -7.44 -12.58 10.79
C ALA A 253 -6.97 -13.72 11.72
N LYS A 254 -7.39 -13.70 13.00
CA LYS A 254 -7.09 -14.76 13.97
C LYS A 254 -7.89 -16.05 13.70
N ALA A 255 -9.03 -16.00 13.03
CA ALA A 255 -9.79 -17.18 12.61
C ALA A 255 -9.36 -17.71 11.23
N ALA A 256 -8.78 -16.85 10.38
CA ALA A 256 -8.54 -17.16 8.98
C ALA A 256 -7.67 -18.39 8.73
N ASP A 257 -8.11 -19.23 7.80
CA ASP A 257 -7.37 -20.33 7.17
C ASP A 257 -6.99 -19.99 5.71
N VAL A 258 -7.70 -19.05 5.07
CA VAL A 258 -7.37 -18.48 3.76
C VAL A 258 -7.44 -16.96 3.79
N ILE A 259 -6.42 -16.31 3.21
CA ILE A 259 -6.41 -14.87 2.94
C ILE A 259 -6.29 -14.65 1.43
N LEU A 260 -7.24 -13.88 0.89
CA LEU A 260 -7.24 -13.45 -0.52
C LEU A 260 -6.99 -11.95 -0.61
N CYS A 261 -5.89 -11.54 -1.24
CA CYS A 261 -5.55 -10.15 -1.47
C CYS A 261 -5.93 -9.72 -2.90
N LEU A 262 -6.72 -8.65 -3.04
CA LEU A 262 -7.20 -8.13 -4.31
C LEU A 262 -6.77 -6.67 -4.50
N GLY A 263 -6.13 -6.36 -5.63
CA GLY A 263 -5.86 -4.98 -6.07
C GLY A 263 -5.03 -4.16 -5.08
N SER A 264 -4.14 -4.80 -4.31
CA SER A 264 -3.31 -4.13 -3.32
C SER A 264 -1.83 -4.46 -3.47
N SER A 265 -0.99 -3.42 -3.44
CA SER A 265 0.46 -3.59 -3.28
C SER A 265 0.85 -4.17 -1.91
N LEU A 266 -0.07 -4.14 -0.93
CA LEU A 266 0.11 -4.54 0.47
C LEU A 266 1.31 -3.87 1.18
N LYS A 267 1.89 -2.80 0.61
CA LYS A 267 3.07 -2.12 1.17
C LYS A 267 2.81 -1.59 2.58
N ILE A 268 1.57 -1.21 2.87
CA ILE A 268 1.12 -0.70 4.16
C ILE A 268 0.59 -1.84 5.02
N LEU A 269 -0.36 -2.64 4.51
CA LEU A 269 -1.01 -3.70 5.28
C LEU A 269 -0.03 -4.76 5.85
N LYS A 270 1.08 -5.05 5.14
CA LYS A 270 2.12 -5.98 5.63
C LYS A 270 2.78 -5.57 6.96
N LYS A 271 2.66 -4.29 7.36
CA LYS A 271 3.21 -3.79 8.62
C LYS A 271 2.36 -4.17 9.84
N TYR A 272 1.13 -4.64 9.64
CA TYR A 272 0.22 -5.05 10.71
C TYR A 272 0.33 -6.56 10.93
N HIS A 273 1.37 -7.00 11.63
CA HIS A 273 1.70 -8.44 11.77
C HIS A 273 0.55 -9.32 12.27
N CYS A 274 -0.32 -8.79 13.14
CA CYS A 274 -1.50 -9.48 13.67
C CYS A 274 -2.50 -9.89 12.59
N LEU A 275 -2.57 -9.16 11.47
CA LEU A 275 -3.47 -9.47 10.36
C LEU A 275 -2.98 -10.69 9.54
N TRP A 276 -1.71 -11.06 9.63
CA TRP A 276 -1.14 -12.09 8.75
C TRP A 276 -0.97 -13.45 9.44
N GLY A 277 -1.48 -13.61 10.67
CA GLY A 277 -1.28 -14.84 11.44
C GLY A 277 0.19 -15.15 11.72
N MET A 278 1.08 -14.14 11.69
CA MET A 278 2.54 -14.34 11.80
C MET A 278 2.97 -14.91 13.16
N ASN A 279 2.12 -14.74 14.17
CA ASN A 279 2.30 -15.30 15.52
C ASN A 279 2.02 -16.82 15.57
N ARG A 280 1.51 -17.42 14.48
CA ARG A 280 1.27 -18.87 14.38
C ARG A 280 2.48 -19.61 13.79
N PRO A 281 2.68 -20.89 14.16
CA PRO A 281 3.58 -21.80 13.45
C PRO A 281 3.28 -21.80 11.95
N SER A 282 4.32 -21.97 11.11
CA SER A 282 4.19 -21.92 9.64
C SER A 282 3.12 -22.86 9.08
N THR A 283 2.93 -24.02 9.70
CA THR A 283 1.94 -25.04 9.32
C THR A 283 0.49 -24.63 9.63
N ARG A 284 0.27 -23.65 10.51
CA ARG A 284 -1.05 -23.14 10.92
C ARG A 284 -1.35 -21.73 10.41
N ARG A 285 -0.49 -21.20 9.53
CA ARG A 285 -0.72 -19.91 8.88
C ARG A 285 -1.76 -20.05 7.77
N PRO A 286 -2.56 -19.01 7.53
CA PRO A 286 -3.52 -19.05 6.44
C PRO A 286 -2.81 -19.19 5.08
N LYS A 287 -3.43 -19.92 4.16
CA LYS A 287 -3.01 -19.95 2.76
C LYS A 287 -3.23 -18.56 2.16
N LEU A 288 -2.25 -18.07 1.39
CA LEU A 288 -2.25 -16.70 0.87
C LEU A 288 -2.36 -16.70 -0.66
N TYR A 289 -3.42 -16.07 -1.15
CA TYR A 289 -3.67 -15.82 -2.57
C TYR A 289 -3.58 -14.32 -2.85
N ILE A 290 -2.92 -13.92 -3.95
CA ILE A 290 -2.73 -12.51 -4.31
C ILE A 290 -3.09 -12.34 -5.78
N VAL A 291 -4.06 -11.47 -6.05
CA VAL A 291 -4.47 -11.05 -7.39
C VAL A 291 -4.13 -9.57 -7.55
N ASN A 292 -3.12 -9.28 -8.37
CA ASN A 292 -2.63 -7.92 -8.58
C ASN A 292 -1.82 -7.85 -9.89
N LEU A 293 -2.02 -6.80 -10.70
CA LEU A 293 -1.28 -6.61 -11.95
C LEU A 293 0.21 -6.36 -11.72
N GLN A 294 0.57 -5.60 -10.67
CA GLN A 294 1.97 -5.27 -10.40
C GLN A 294 2.74 -6.43 -9.74
N VAL A 295 3.94 -6.71 -10.26
CA VAL A 295 4.79 -7.82 -9.80
C VAL A 295 5.24 -7.64 -8.35
N ARG A 296 5.08 -8.70 -7.56
CA ARG A 296 5.73 -8.83 -6.26
C ARG A 296 6.92 -9.77 -6.34
N SER A 297 8.03 -9.40 -5.66
CA SER A 297 9.07 -10.38 -5.40
C SER A 297 8.53 -11.45 -4.45
N LYS A 298 8.70 -12.73 -4.84
CA LYS A 298 8.49 -13.92 -3.98
C LYS A 298 9.23 -13.83 -2.62
N ARG A 299 10.19 -12.91 -2.47
CA ARG A 299 11.05 -12.78 -1.28
C ARG A 299 10.56 -11.82 -0.20
N ASN A 300 9.64 -10.88 -0.50
CA ASN A 300 9.18 -9.90 0.50
C ASN A 300 8.09 -10.45 1.44
N PHE A 301 7.52 -11.59 1.11
CA PHE A 301 7.02 -12.54 2.10
C PHE A 301 7.92 -13.75 1.94
N SER A 302 8.99 -13.90 2.74
CA SER A 302 9.61 -15.22 2.87
C SER A 302 8.67 -16.12 3.68
N LEU A 303 7.52 -16.41 3.08
CA LEU A 303 6.73 -17.60 3.29
C LEU A 303 7.52 -18.71 2.57
N LYS A 304 8.52 -19.28 3.24
CA LYS A 304 8.84 -20.68 2.96
C LYS A 304 7.72 -21.46 3.67
N PRO A 305 6.90 -22.16 2.90
CA PRO A 305 7.20 -23.56 2.68
C PRO A 305 7.63 -23.76 1.24
N SER A 306 8.69 -24.52 1.08
CA SER A 306 8.98 -25.23 -0.15
C SER A 306 7.71 -25.93 -0.64
N LEU A 307 7.16 -25.51 -1.78
CA LEU A 307 6.55 -26.47 -2.69
C LEU A 307 7.71 -27.22 -3.34
N LYS A 308 8.16 -28.28 -2.66
CA LYS A 308 8.48 -29.52 -3.36
C LYS A 308 7.18 -30.30 -3.37
N ARG A 309 6.52 -30.26 -4.54
CA ARG A 309 5.23 -30.89 -4.89
C ARG A 309 4.01 -30.33 -4.17
#